data_AF-A0A966QE49-F1
#
_entry.id   AF-A0A966QE49-F1
#
_cell.length_a   1.000
_cell.length_b   1.000
_cell.length_c   1.000
_cell.angle_alpha   90.00
_cell.angle_beta   90.00
_cell.angle_gamma   90.00
#
_symmetry.space_group_name_H-M   'P 1'
#
loop_
_entity.id
_entity.type
_entity.pdbx_description
1 polymer ?
#
loop_
_entity_poly.entity_id
_entity_poly.type
_entity_poly.pdbx_seq_one_letter_code
_entity_poly.pdbx_strand_id
1 'polypeptide(L)'
;MSGRVGIAMKGRFLLRSVCESFQDRTRIGCAVTDQATCLAYLAKEPYELLIATDYLEDGNGFELVRLARALQPTLKVVVLALGDVIPAQYVDAPWLQAVVAEADVIGDQRPLQAAVMAVMGNHSYRSPSLRTGSLPYLSCPRLTNRESEVLDLLASGLTDKEIAEKLVVSEETAKTYTKRLLKTLDVNNRLQAVLKGMRCGMVQI
;
A
#
# COMPACT_ATOMS: atom_id res chain seq x y z
N MET A 1 5.00 24.11 7.55
CA MET A 1 5.31 22.66 7.49
C MET A 1 6.75 22.50 7.98
N SER A 2 7.00 21.78 9.07
CA SER A 2 8.32 21.64 9.70
C SER A 2 8.69 20.20 10.07
N GLY A 3 7.76 19.25 9.97
CA GLY A 3 7.98 17.84 10.25
C GLY A 3 8.53 17.08 9.05
N ARG A 4 8.90 15.81 9.31
CA ARG A 4 9.50 14.92 8.32
C ARG A 4 8.48 14.46 7.28
N VAL A 5 8.96 14.28 6.05
CA VAL A 5 8.18 13.80 4.92
C VAL A 5 8.76 12.46 4.46
N GLY A 6 7.87 11.48 4.28
CA GLY A 6 8.19 10.18 3.71
C GLY A 6 7.73 10.15 2.25
N ILE A 7 8.54 9.54 1.38
CA ILE A 7 8.25 9.42 -0.04
C ILE A 7 8.45 7.96 -0.45
N ALA A 8 7.42 7.33 -1.01
CA ALA A 8 7.48 5.95 -1.51
C ALA A 8 6.95 5.89 -2.94
N MET A 9 7.78 5.56 -3.93
CA MET A 9 7.38 5.69 -5.33
C MET A 9 7.79 4.52 -6.20
N LYS A 10 7.00 4.23 -7.23
CA LYS A 10 7.40 3.34 -8.31
C LYS A 10 8.58 3.94 -9.07
N GLY A 11 9.71 3.25 -9.02
CA GLY A 11 10.88 3.57 -9.84
C GLY A 11 11.65 4.79 -9.35
N ARG A 12 12.98 4.71 -9.54
CA ARG A 12 13.92 5.72 -9.04
C ARG A 12 13.82 7.08 -9.74
N PHE A 13 13.34 7.10 -10.98
CA PHE A 13 13.21 8.35 -11.74
C PHE A 13 12.16 9.27 -11.12
N LEU A 14 10.94 8.77 -10.88
CA LEU A 14 9.87 9.55 -10.28
C LEU A 14 10.21 9.94 -8.83
N LEU A 15 10.76 8.99 -8.06
CA LEU A 15 11.25 9.25 -6.71
C LEU A 15 12.23 10.42 -6.67
N ARG A 16 13.21 10.41 -7.57
CA ARG A 16 14.20 11.49 -7.69
C ARG A 16 13.55 12.80 -8.09
N SER A 17 12.69 12.80 -9.11
CA SER A 17 11.98 14.00 -9.58
C SER A 17 11.17 14.67 -8.46
N VAL A 18 10.45 13.87 -7.66
CA VAL A 18 9.70 14.41 -6.52
C VAL A 18 10.62 14.86 -5.40
N CYS A 19 11.67 14.13 -5.05
CA CYS A 19 12.65 14.61 -4.06
C CYS A 19 13.30 15.94 -4.49
N GLU A 20 13.54 16.11 -5.79
CA GLU A 20 14.16 17.31 -6.34
C GLU A 20 13.24 18.54 -6.31
N SER A 21 11.92 18.35 -6.30
CA SER A 21 10.92 19.43 -6.24
C SER A 21 10.73 20.05 -4.85
N PHE A 22 11.24 19.41 -3.79
CA PHE A 22 11.18 19.97 -2.44
C PHE A 22 12.16 21.13 -2.30
N GLN A 23 11.63 22.28 -1.85
CA GLN A 23 12.45 23.47 -1.53
C GLN A 23 13.42 23.19 -0.37
N ASP A 24 12.96 22.45 0.64
CA ASP A 24 13.78 22.02 1.78
C ASP A 24 13.85 20.49 1.83
N ARG A 25 14.97 19.95 1.32
CA ARG A 25 15.22 18.51 1.27
C ARG A 25 15.62 17.92 2.62
N THR A 26 16.00 18.74 3.61
CA THR A 26 16.36 18.24 4.96
C THR A 26 15.17 17.60 5.67
N ARG A 27 13.96 17.92 5.21
CA ARG A 27 12.70 17.35 5.70
C ARG A 27 12.41 15.95 5.18
N ILE A 28 13.08 15.49 4.13
CA ILE A 28 12.86 14.15 3.57
C ILE A 28 13.47 13.14 4.53
N GLY A 29 12.63 12.52 5.36
CA GLY A 29 13.07 11.52 6.33
C GLY A 29 13.27 10.14 5.71
N CYS A 30 12.58 9.82 4.62
CA CYS A 30 12.81 8.62 3.83
C CYS A 30 12.34 8.83 2.38
N ALA A 31 13.06 8.21 1.45
CA ALA A 31 12.75 8.16 0.02
C ALA A 31 13.05 6.73 -0.47
N VAL A 32 12.01 5.95 -0.76
CA VAL A 32 12.13 4.50 -1.01
C VAL A 32 11.27 4.08 -2.20
N THR A 33 11.50 2.86 -2.71
CA THR A 33 10.72 2.30 -3.82
C THR A 33 9.80 1.16 -3.42
N ASP A 34 9.88 0.68 -2.17
CA ASP A 34 9.11 -0.46 -1.66
C ASP A 34 8.36 -0.13 -0.35
N GLN A 35 7.29 -0.88 -0.12
CA GLN A 35 6.39 -0.72 1.02
C GLN A 35 7.05 -1.07 2.36
N ALA A 36 7.81 -2.18 2.41
CA ALA A 36 8.37 -2.70 3.66
C ALA A 36 9.40 -1.73 4.26
N THR A 37 10.32 -1.23 3.42
CA THR A 37 11.33 -0.26 3.83
C THR A 37 10.67 1.06 4.28
N CYS A 38 9.62 1.52 3.60
CA CYS A 38 8.88 2.72 4.03
C CYS A 38 8.32 2.55 5.45
N LEU A 39 7.63 1.43 5.71
CA LEU A 39 7.09 1.13 7.04
C LEU A 39 8.19 1.02 8.11
N ALA A 40 9.35 0.45 7.77
CA ALA A 40 10.49 0.37 8.70
C ALA A 40 11.04 1.75 9.09
N TYR A 41 10.99 2.74 8.20
CA TYR A 41 11.33 4.14 8.54
C TYR A 41 10.25 4.78 9.42
N LEU A 42 8.98 4.61 9.05
CA LEU A 42 7.85 5.15 9.80
C LEU A 42 7.74 4.54 11.22
N ALA A 43 8.23 3.33 11.44
CA ALA A 43 8.25 2.72 12.78
C ALA A 43 9.30 3.33 13.72
N LYS A 44 10.34 3.99 13.18
CA LYS A 44 11.44 4.53 13.98
C LYS A 44 11.14 5.92 14.53
N GLU A 45 10.48 6.76 13.72
CA GLU A 45 10.31 8.18 14.03
C GLU A 45 9.00 8.74 13.45
N PRO A 46 8.44 9.82 14.01
CA PRO A 46 7.21 10.43 13.52
C PRO A 46 7.42 11.18 12.20
N TYR A 47 6.45 11.07 11.30
CA TYR A 47 6.38 11.80 10.04
C TYR A 47 5.11 12.66 10.00
N GLU A 48 5.17 13.83 9.37
CA GLU A 48 3.99 14.69 9.18
C GLU A 48 3.20 14.29 7.93
N LEU A 49 3.91 13.86 6.88
CA LEU A 49 3.34 13.59 5.57
C LEU A 49 4.01 12.37 4.93
N LEU A 50 3.20 11.52 4.31
CA LEU A 50 3.62 10.45 3.41
C LEU A 50 3.04 10.70 2.03
N ILE A 51 3.91 10.74 1.01
CA ILE A 51 3.52 10.76 -0.40
C ILE A 51 3.88 9.40 -0.99
N ALA A 52 2.89 8.67 -1.48
CA ALA A 52 3.08 7.34 -2.07
C ALA A 52 2.52 7.27 -3.48
N THR A 53 3.15 6.56 -4.43
CA THR A 53 2.42 6.15 -5.65
C THR A 53 1.50 4.97 -5.35
N ASP A 54 0.41 4.84 -6.08
CA ASP A 54 -0.56 3.73 -5.96
C ASP A 54 0.07 2.33 -6.11
N TYR A 55 1.06 2.19 -6.98
CA TYR A 55 1.90 1.00 -7.14
C TYR A 55 3.34 1.29 -6.72
N LEU A 56 4.04 0.34 -6.11
CA LEU A 56 5.46 0.44 -5.71
C LEU A 56 6.29 -0.64 -6.43
N GLU A 57 7.63 -0.59 -6.37
CA GLU A 57 8.46 -1.69 -6.93
C GLU A 57 8.10 -3.03 -6.25
N ASP A 58 7.92 -2.98 -4.93
CA ASP A 58 7.28 -4.03 -4.15
C ASP A 58 6.27 -3.40 -3.17
N GLY A 59 5.01 -3.82 -3.26
CA GLY A 59 3.92 -3.30 -2.44
C GLY A 59 2.84 -2.50 -3.17
N ASN A 60 1.84 -2.12 -2.39
CA ASN A 60 0.66 -1.35 -2.80
C ASN A 60 0.63 -0.03 -2.01
N GLY A 61 0.61 1.10 -2.71
CA GLY A 61 0.64 2.42 -2.08
C GLY A 61 -0.57 2.73 -1.21
N PHE A 62 -1.76 2.24 -1.58
CA PHE A 62 -2.95 2.40 -0.76
C PHE A 62 -2.82 1.63 0.55
N GLU A 63 -2.26 0.41 0.49
CA GLU A 63 -2.08 -0.42 1.67
C GLU A 63 -0.95 0.09 2.56
N LEU A 64 0.16 0.54 1.96
CA LEU A 64 1.21 1.27 2.64
C LEU A 64 0.61 2.43 3.45
N VAL A 65 -0.21 3.27 2.83
CA VAL A 65 -0.85 4.41 3.48
C VAL A 65 -1.80 3.98 4.61
N ARG A 66 -2.57 2.89 4.41
CA ARG A 66 -3.45 2.32 5.45
C ARG A 66 -2.63 1.89 6.68
N LEU A 67 -1.57 1.11 6.47
CA LEU A 67 -0.69 0.62 7.53
C LEU A 67 0.07 1.76 8.20
N ALA A 68 0.57 2.72 7.43
CA ALA A 68 1.26 3.90 7.93
C ALA A 68 0.37 4.75 8.85
N ARG A 69 -0.91 4.92 8.52
CA ARG A 69 -1.86 5.64 9.39
C ARG A 69 -2.28 4.83 10.61
N ALA A 70 -2.30 3.51 10.54
CA ALA A 70 -2.50 2.66 11.71
C ALA A 70 -1.32 2.79 12.70
N LEU A 71 -0.11 2.91 12.18
CA LEU A 71 1.12 3.13 12.95
C LEU A 71 1.23 4.56 13.50
N GLN A 72 0.84 5.55 12.70
CA GLN A 72 0.89 6.98 13.03
C GLN A 72 -0.46 7.65 12.72
N PRO A 73 -1.41 7.70 13.67
CA PRO A 73 -2.77 8.20 13.42
C PRO A 73 -2.84 9.66 12.92
N THR A 74 -1.85 10.48 13.25
CA THR A 74 -1.75 11.89 12.85
C THR A 74 -1.13 12.09 11.46
N LEU A 75 -0.54 11.05 10.87
CA LEU A 75 0.17 11.12 9.59
C LEU A 75 -0.78 11.58 8.47
N LYS A 76 -0.35 12.61 7.73
CA LYS A 76 -1.03 13.05 6.51
C LYS A 76 -0.59 12.20 5.34
N VAL A 77 -1.51 11.93 4.42
CA VAL A 77 -1.24 10.98 3.35
C VAL A 77 -1.76 11.48 2.00
N VAL A 78 -0.91 11.37 0.99
CA VAL A 78 -1.24 11.66 -0.40
C VAL A 78 -0.84 10.45 -1.24
N VAL A 79 -1.80 9.89 -1.99
CA VAL A 79 -1.54 8.85 -2.99
C VAL A 79 -1.50 9.49 -4.37
N LEU A 80 -0.40 9.31 -5.09
CA LEU A 80 -0.27 9.64 -6.51
C LEU A 80 -0.68 8.40 -7.32
N ALA A 81 -1.88 8.42 -7.88
CA ALA A 81 -2.32 7.39 -8.81
C ALA A 81 -1.63 7.59 -10.16
N LEU A 82 -0.84 6.62 -10.61
CA LEU A 82 -0.19 6.67 -11.94
C LEU A 82 -1.20 6.44 -13.08
N GLY A 83 -2.45 6.12 -12.75
CA GLY A 83 -3.59 6.21 -13.65
C GLY A 83 -4.61 7.23 -13.17
N ASP A 84 -5.87 6.90 -13.38
CA ASP A 84 -7.02 7.72 -13.01
C ASP A 84 -8.01 6.93 -12.14
N VAL A 85 -7.59 5.84 -11.48
CA VAL A 85 -8.50 4.94 -10.76
C VAL A 85 -8.18 4.86 -9.27
N ILE A 86 -9.22 5.01 -8.45
CA ILE A 86 -9.21 4.56 -7.05
C ILE A 86 -9.89 3.18 -6.99
N PRO A 87 -9.25 2.18 -6.36
CA PRO A 87 -9.90 0.89 -6.11
C PRO A 87 -11.20 1.09 -5.33
N ALA A 88 -12.30 0.49 -5.81
CA ALA A 88 -13.63 0.65 -5.20
C ALA A 88 -13.66 0.39 -3.68
N GLN A 89 -12.83 -0.54 -3.19
CA GLN A 89 -12.73 -0.87 -1.77
C GLN A 89 -12.09 0.21 -0.89
N TYR A 90 -11.44 1.23 -1.48
CA TYR A 90 -10.74 2.31 -0.77
C TYR A 90 -11.40 3.67 -0.94
N VAL A 91 -12.41 3.81 -1.80
CA VAL A 91 -13.04 5.11 -2.14
C VAL A 91 -13.51 5.85 -0.89
N ASP A 92 -14.21 5.15 0.00
CA ASP A 92 -14.79 5.70 1.24
C ASP A 92 -13.91 5.43 2.47
N ALA A 93 -12.66 5.04 2.27
CA ALA A 93 -11.78 4.72 3.38
C ALA A 93 -11.42 5.99 4.18
N PRO A 94 -11.69 6.04 5.51
CA PRO A 94 -11.41 7.23 6.33
C PRO A 94 -9.91 7.52 6.48
N TRP A 95 -9.07 6.51 6.20
CA TRP A 95 -7.63 6.67 6.19
C TRP A 95 -7.12 7.39 4.91
N LEU A 96 -7.87 7.40 3.81
CA LEU A 96 -7.44 7.95 2.53
C LEU A 96 -7.77 9.45 2.40
N GLN A 97 -6.81 10.32 2.71
CA GLN A 97 -7.04 11.78 2.72
C GLN A 97 -6.94 12.41 1.33
N ALA A 98 -5.88 12.13 0.59
CA ALA A 98 -5.71 12.67 -0.76
C ALA A 98 -5.34 11.61 -1.80
N VAL A 99 -5.94 11.72 -2.98
CA VAL A 99 -5.52 11.01 -4.19
C VAL A 99 -5.38 12.00 -5.33
N VAL A 100 -4.27 11.94 -6.05
CA VAL A 100 -3.95 12.78 -7.19
C VAL A 100 -3.71 11.88 -8.40
N ALA A 101 -4.40 12.11 -9.51
CA ALA A 101 -4.16 11.39 -10.74
C ALA A 101 -2.95 11.98 -11.47
N GLU A 102 -2.07 11.14 -11.99
CA GLU A 102 -0.89 11.57 -12.75
C GLU A 102 -1.30 12.40 -13.98
N ALA A 103 -2.41 12.06 -14.63
CA ALA A 103 -2.95 12.80 -15.76
C ALA A 103 -3.22 14.29 -15.46
N ASP A 104 -3.56 14.63 -14.22
CA ASP A 104 -3.80 16.02 -13.81
C ASP A 104 -2.48 16.76 -13.52
N VAL A 105 -1.41 16.02 -13.20
CA VAL A 105 -0.06 16.58 -12.97
C VAL A 105 0.64 16.89 -14.30
N ILE A 106 0.36 16.11 -15.35
CA ILE A 106 0.86 16.33 -16.72
C ILE A 106 0.11 17.52 -17.35
N GLY A 107 0.46 18.73 -16.93
CA GLY A 107 -0.09 19.98 -17.46
C GLY A 107 0.11 21.16 -16.51
N ASP A 108 0.10 20.89 -15.21
CA ASP A 108 0.29 21.87 -14.13
C ASP A 108 0.69 21.11 -12.85
N GLN A 109 1.80 21.45 -12.16
CA GLN A 109 2.19 20.76 -10.92
C GLN A 109 1.30 21.10 -9.72
N ARG A 110 0.31 21.99 -9.90
CA ARG A 110 -0.62 22.45 -8.86
C ARG A 110 -1.43 21.35 -8.16
N PRO A 111 -1.84 20.21 -8.77
CA PRO A 111 -2.67 19.22 -8.08
C PRO A 111 -1.97 18.56 -6.89
N LEU A 112 -0.70 18.20 -7.02
CA LEU A 112 0.06 17.64 -5.89
C LEU A 112 0.21 18.68 -4.77
N GLN A 113 0.52 19.92 -5.12
CA GLN A 113 0.62 21.00 -4.13
C GLN A 113 -0.73 21.27 -3.44
N ALA A 114 -1.83 21.30 -4.20
CA ALA A 114 -3.18 21.48 -3.69
C ALA A 114 -3.58 20.33 -2.77
N ALA A 115 -3.24 19.09 -3.13
CA ALA A 115 -3.45 17.92 -2.29
C ALA A 115 -2.69 18.02 -0.97
N VAL A 116 -1.40 18.37 -1.02
CA VAL A 116 -0.58 18.60 0.18
C VAL A 116 -1.18 19.69 1.06
N MET A 117 -1.55 20.84 0.48
CA MET A 117 -2.18 21.93 1.24
C MET A 117 -3.51 21.50 1.89
N ALA A 118 -4.34 20.76 1.16
CA ALA A 118 -5.61 20.25 1.67
C ALA A 118 -5.40 19.33 2.88
N VAL A 119 -4.53 18.30 2.78
CA VAL A 119 -4.34 17.34 3.87
C VAL A 119 -3.68 17.98 5.10
N MET A 120 -2.81 18.96 4.89
CA MET A 120 -2.22 19.74 5.99
C MET A 120 -3.28 20.61 6.69
N GLY A 121 -4.29 21.08 5.95
CA GLY A 121 -5.48 21.75 6.49
C GLY A 121 -6.56 20.82 7.02
N ASN A 122 -6.31 19.50 7.14
CA ASN A 122 -7.30 18.47 7.51
C ASN A 122 -8.48 18.33 6.53
N HIS A 123 -8.27 18.68 5.26
CA HIS A 123 -9.23 18.48 4.19
C HIS A 123 -8.84 17.29 3.31
N SER A 124 -9.83 16.68 2.67
CA SER A 124 -9.61 15.65 1.66
C SER A 124 -9.39 16.28 0.29
N TYR A 125 -8.60 15.63 -0.54
CA TYR A 125 -8.40 16.02 -1.94
C TYR A 125 -8.60 14.83 -2.88
N ARG A 126 -9.26 15.06 -4.00
CA ARG A 126 -9.40 14.08 -5.08
C ARG A 126 -9.24 14.84 -6.40
N SER A 127 -8.30 14.38 -7.21
CA SER A 127 -8.17 14.82 -8.60
C SER A 127 -9.49 14.68 -9.37
N PRO A 128 -9.93 15.68 -10.17
CA PRO A 128 -11.19 15.62 -10.90
C PRO A 128 -11.30 14.48 -11.92
N SER A 129 -10.17 14.04 -12.48
CA SER A 129 -10.13 12.93 -13.44
C SER A 129 -10.26 11.56 -12.78
N LEU A 130 -10.22 11.47 -11.45
CA LEU A 130 -10.30 10.19 -10.75
C LEU A 130 -11.66 9.52 -10.96
N ARG A 131 -11.59 8.24 -11.24
CA ARG A 131 -12.69 7.31 -11.41
C ARG A 131 -12.60 6.24 -10.35
N THR A 132 -13.73 5.61 -10.07
CA THR A 132 -13.77 4.40 -9.25
C THR A 132 -13.75 3.19 -10.16
N GLY A 133 -12.94 2.18 -9.84
CA GLY A 133 -12.84 1.00 -10.67
C GLY A 133 -12.03 -0.12 -10.03
N SER A 134 -11.75 -1.15 -10.83
CA SER A 134 -10.83 -2.22 -10.47
C SER A 134 -9.46 -1.95 -11.08
N LEU A 135 -8.41 -2.10 -10.28
CA LEU A 135 -7.03 -2.10 -10.76
C LEU A 135 -6.48 -3.51 -10.58
N PRO A 136 -6.44 -4.35 -11.64
CA PRO A 136 -6.05 -5.76 -11.53
C PRO A 136 -4.62 -5.97 -11.01
N TYR A 137 -3.74 -4.98 -11.19
CA TYR A 137 -2.38 -5.02 -10.64
C TYR A 137 -2.31 -4.58 -9.16
N LEU A 138 -3.37 -3.95 -8.64
CA LEU A 138 -3.56 -3.62 -7.22
C LEU A 138 -4.61 -4.51 -6.56
N SER A 139 -5.16 -5.52 -7.25
CA SER A 139 -6.24 -6.34 -6.72
C SER A 139 -5.70 -7.24 -5.62
N CYS A 140 -5.90 -6.73 -4.42
CA CYS A 140 -5.70 -7.42 -3.15
C CYS A 140 -7.07 -7.92 -2.72
N PRO A 141 -7.43 -9.16 -3.08
CA PRO A 141 -8.75 -9.71 -2.77
C PRO A 141 -8.92 -9.75 -1.25
N ARG A 142 -10.14 -9.51 -0.76
CA ARG A 142 -10.42 -9.76 0.65
C ARG A 142 -10.36 -11.26 0.91
N LEU A 143 -9.47 -11.64 1.81
CA LEU A 143 -9.39 -13.01 2.30
C LEU A 143 -10.43 -13.20 3.41
N THR A 144 -11.00 -14.40 3.47
CA THR A 144 -11.71 -14.86 4.67
C THR A 144 -10.73 -15.02 5.82
N ASN A 145 -11.23 -15.01 7.07
CA ASN A 145 -10.37 -15.21 8.25
C ASN A 145 -9.49 -16.48 8.13
N ARG A 146 -10.06 -17.56 7.58
CA ARG A 146 -9.32 -18.81 7.38
C ARG A 146 -8.27 -18.71 6.27
N GLU A 147 -8.55 -18.00 5.20
CA GLU A 147 -7.56 -17.74 4.14
C GLU A 147 -6.42 -16.85 4.62
N SER A 148 -6.71 -15.83 5.45
CA SER A 148 -5.69 -15.01 6.12
C SER A 148 -4.80 -15.85 7.03
N GLU A 149 -5.38 -16.66 7.92
CA GLU A 149 -4.62 -17.58 8.78
C GLU A 149 -3.72 -18.52 7.97
N VAL A 150 -4.24 -19.08 6.87
CA VAL A 150 -3.45 -19.96 5.99
C VAL A 150 -2.34 -19.18 5.28
N LEU A 151 -2.59 -17.95 4.84
CA LEU A 151 -1.56 -17.10 4.24
C LEU A 151 -0.44 -16.78 5.24
N ASP A 152 -0.76 -16.50 6.51
CA ASP A 152 0.22 -16.27 7.58
C ASP A 152 1.10 -17.50 7.84
N LEU A 153 0.49 -18.70 7.90
CA LEU A 153 1.22 -19.94 8.12
C LEU A 153 2.09 -20.31 6.90
N LEU A 154 1.62 -20.02 5.68
CA LEU A 154 2.44 -20.17 4.46
C LEU A 154 3.61 -19.19 4.45
N ALA A 155 3.41 -17.94 4.88
CA ALA A 155 4.48 -16.94 5.00
C ALA A 155 5.53 -17.37 6.05
N SER A 156 5.11 -18.11 7.06
CA SER A 156 5.99 -18.73 8.07
C SER A 156 6.70 -20.01 7.59
N GLY A 157 6.48 -20.44 6.34
CA GLY A 157 7.16 -21.58 5.72
C GLY A 157 6.56 -22.95 6.04
N LEU A 158 5.38 -23.02 6.65
CA LEU A 158 4.78 -24.29 7.07
C LEU A 158 4.26 -25.12 5.88
N THR A 159 4.33 -26.44 6.03
CA THR A 159 3.72 -27.44 5.16
C THR A 159 2.23 -27.61 5.43
N ASP A 160 1.47 -28.21 4.50
CA ASP A 160 0.02 -28.42 4.72
C ASP A 160 -0.27 -29.32 5.94
N LYS A 161 0.68 -30.20 6.30
CA LYS A 161 0.60 -31.02 7.51
C LYS A 161 0.73 -30.16 8.77
N GLU A 162 1.74 -29.30 8.84
CA GLU A 162 1.93 -28.39 9.98
C GLU A 162 0.81 -27.35 10.08
N ILE A 163 0.30 -26.87 8.94
CA ILE A 163 -0.90 -26.02 8.88
C ILE A 163 -2.10 -26.76 9.46
N ALA A 164 -2.29 -28.03 9.10
CA ALA A 164 -3.39 -28.84 9.62
C ALA A 164 -3.31 -29.01 11.14
N GLU A 165 -2.12 -29.23 11.68
CA GLU A 165 -1.86 -29.31 13.13
C GLU A 165 -2.18 -27.97 13.81
N LYS A 166 -1.74 -26.84 13.25
CA LYS A 166 -1.99 -25.50 13.80
C LYS A 166 -3.47 -25.11 13.80
N LEU A 167 -4.19 -25.51 12.75
CA LEU A 167 -5.61 -25.16 12.57
C LEU A 167 -6.55 -26.22 13.16
N VAL A 168 -6.02 -27.33 13.70
CA VAL A 168 -6.78 -28.48 14.24
C VAL A 168 -7.78 -29.03 13.21
N VAL A 169 -7.27 -29.31 12.01
CA VAL A 169 -8.04 -29.88 10.88
C VAL A 169 -7.28 -31.06 10.26
N SER A 170 -7.89 -31.77 9.31
CA SER A 170 -7.19 -32.79 8.53
C SER A 170 -6.21 -32.17 7.52
N GLU A 171 -5.16 -32.90 7.15
CA GLU A 171 -4.22 -32.47 6.10
C GLU A 171 -4.93 -32.17 4.77
N GLU A 172 -5.95 -32.94 4.42
CA GLU A 172 -6.75 -32.72 3.21
C GLU A 172 -7.57 -31.41 3.28
N THR A 173 -8.07 -31.08 4.48
CA THR A 173 -8.74 -29.80 4.73
C THR A 173 -7.77 -28.63 4.60
N ALA A 174 -6.55 -28.75 5.14
CA ALA A 174 -5.52 -27.73 4.97
C ALA A 174 -5.16 -27.52 3.50
N LYS A 175 -4.94 -28.61 2.73
CA LYS A 175 -4.74 -28.54 1.26
C LYS A 175 -5.88 -27.83 0.55
N THR A 176 -7.11 -28.08 0.98
CA THR A 176 -8.30 -27.41 0.42
C THR A 176 -8.28 -25.91 0.71
N TYR A 177 -7.93 -25.48 1.93
CA TYR A 177 -7.78 -24.07 2.24
C TYR A 177 -6.65 -23.41 1.45
N THR A 178 -5.49 -24.06 1.34
CA THR A 178 -4.38 -23.58 0.50
C THR A 178 -4.83 -23.38 -0.94
N LYS A 179 -5.54 -24.35 -1.55
CA LYS A 179 -6.08 -24.22 -2.92
C LYS A 179 -7.06 -23.06 -3.07
N ARG A 180 -7.95 -22.86 -2.09
CA ARG A 180 -8.90 -21.74 -2.10
C ARG A 180 -8.17 -20.40 -2.02
N LEU A 181 -7.20 -20.28 -1.12
CA LEU A 181 -6.35 -19.10 -1.01
C LEU A 181 -5.63 -18.78 -2.32
N LEU A 182 -5.00 -19.77 -2.97
CA LEU A 182 -4.33 -19.58 -4.26
C LEU A 182 -5.28 -19.08 -5.33
N LYS A 183 -6.50 -19.64 -5.39
CA LYS A 183 -7.54 -19.20 -6.31
C LYS A 183 -8.02 -17.79 -6.01
N THR A 184 -8.27 -17.47 -4.74
CA THR A 184 -8.70 -16.14 -4.30
C THR A 184 -7.64 -15.10 -4.65
N LEU A 185 -6.37 -15.41 -4.39
CA LEU A 185 -5.22 -14.57 -4.75
C LEU A 185 -4.88 -14.59 -6.24
N ASP A 186 -5.53 -15.38 -7.08
CA ASP A 186 -5.23 -15.50 -8.51
C ASP A 186 -3.73 -15.78 -8.78
N VAL A 187 -3.21 -16.82 -8.12
CA VAL A 187 -1.82 -17.25 -8.22
C VAL A 187 -1.73 -18.77 -8.33
N ASN A 188 -0.60 -19.26 -8.85
CA ASN A 188 -0.46 -20.69 -9.19
C ASN A 188 0.29 -21.50 -8.14
N ASN A 189 0.98 -20.86 -7.20
CA ASN A 189 1.75 -21.56 -6.18
C ASN A 189 1.87 -20.76 -4.88
N ARG A 190 2.27 -21.44 -3.80
CA ARG A 190 2.37 -20.86 -2.46
C ARG A 190 3.36 -19.70 -2.37
N LEU A 191 4.49 -19.75 -3.08
CA LEU A 191 5.44 -18.65 -3.11
C LEU A 191 4.81 -17.40 -3.72
N GLN A 192 4.11 -17.53 -4.84
CA GLN A 192 3.36 -16.43 -5.45
C GLN A 192 2.25 -15.92 -4.52
N ALA A 193 1.62 -16.80 -3.74
CA ALA A 193 0.64 -16.41 -2.73
C ALA A 193 1.26 -15.53 -1.65
N VAL A 194 2.40 -15.95 -1.09
CA VAL A 194 3.15 -15.18 -0.09
C VAL A 194 3.62 -13.85 -0.67
N LEU A 195 4.25 -13.85 -1.85
CA LEU A 195 4.69 -12.61 -2.52
C LEU A 195 3.54 -11.67 -2.85
N LYS A 196 2.37 -12.19 -3.25
CA LYS A 196 1.17 -11.36 -3.45
C LYS A 196 0.61 -10.86 -2.12
N GLY A 197 0.60 -11.69 -1.08
CA GLY A 197 0.23 -11.32 0.28
C GLY A 197 1.09 -10.18 0.83
N MET A 198 2.42 -10.26 0.64
CA MET A 198 3.37 -9.20 0.99
C MET A 198 3.08 -7.90 0.23
N ARG A 199 2.93 -8.00 -1.11
CA ARG A 199 2.55 -6.85 -1.95
C ARG A 199 1.24 -6.21 -1.52
N CYS A 200 0.32 -7.02 -1.03
CA CYS A 200 -0.98 -6.62 -0.54
C CYS A 200 -1.01 -6.25 0.95
N GLY A 201 0.14 -6.19 1.63
CA GLY A 201 0.25 -5.89 3.05
C GLY A 201 -0.54 -6.81 3.98
N MET A 202 -0.92 -8.00 3.50
CA MET A 202 -1.68 -9.00 4.24
C MET A 202 -0.79 -9.79 5.20
N VAL A 203 0.50 -9.95 4.85
CA VAL A 203 1.49 -10.70 5.63
C VAL A 203 2.84 -10.00 5.61
N GLN A 204 3.64 -10.25 6.65
CA GLN A 204 5.02 -9.77 6.80
C GLN A 204 5.91 -10.97 7.13
N ILE A 205 7.16 -10.97 6.64
CA ILE A 205 8.17 -12.00 6.91
C ILE A 205 9.34 -11.35 7.66
#